data_AF-A0A7X3F136-F1
#
_entry.id   AF-A0A7X3F136-F1
#
_cell.length_a   1.000
_cell.length_b   1.000
_cell.length_c   1.000
_cell.angle_alpha   90.00
_cell.angle_beta   90.00
_cell.angle_gamma   90.00
#
_symmetry.space_group_name_H-M   'P 1'
#
loop_
_entity.id
_entity.type
_entity.pdbx_description
1 polymer ?
#
loop_
_entity_poly.entity_id
_entity_poly.type
_entity_poly.pdbx_seq_one_letter_code
_entity_poly.pdbx_strand_id
1 'polypeptide(L)' 'MLTRLFTLSPSEVQKRAERHRARAVAQLKSKSSLKVRRHRYNSEMARARFFESLLAGGAQ' A
#
# COMPACT_ATOMS: atom_id res chain seq x y z
N MET A 1 -5.72 -21.20 -23.78
CA MET A 1 -5.84 -19.88 -23.14
C MET A 1 -4.78 -19.80 -22.05
N LEU A 2 -3.67 -19.11 -22.32
CA LEU A 2 -2.61 -18.90 -21.35
C LEU A 2 -3.11 -17.91 -20.31
N THR A 3 -3.52 -18.42 -19.15
CA THR A 3 -3.80 -17.64 -17.96
C THR A 3 -2.52 -16.87 -17.64
N ARG A 4 -2.44 -15.61 -18.09
CA ARG A 4 -1.45 -14.64 -17.62
C ARG A 4 -1.77 -14.42 -16.15
N LEU A 5 -1.30 -15.34 -15.31
CA LEU A 5 -0.99 -15.10 -13.93
C LEU A 5 0.01 -13.95 -13.98
N PHE A 6 -0.48 -12.71 -13.92
CA PHE A 6 0.36 -11.56 -13.64
C PHE A 6 0.88 -11.76 -12.21
N THR A 7 1.88 -12.63 -12.08
CA THR A 7 2.82 -12.63 -10.97
C THR A 7 3.41 -11.24 -10.98
N LEU A 8 2.82 -10.34 -10.20
CA LEU A 8 3.32 -9.00 -10.01
C LEU A 8 4.83 -9.12 -9.76
N SER A 9 5.62 -8.52 -10.64
CA SER A 9 7.06 -8.53 -10.44
C SER A 9 7.36 -7.83 -9.11
N PRO A 10 8.44 -8.20 -8.40
CA PRO A 10 8.80 -7.54 -7.16
C PRO A 10 8.86 -6.00 -7.29
N SER A 11 9.34 -5.49 -8.43
CA SER A 11 9.36 -4.05 -8.72
C SER A 11 7.96 -3.41 -8.78
N GLU A 12 6.95 -4.12 -9.28
CA GLU A 12 5.56 -3.63 -9.32
C GLU A 12 4.91 -3.66 -7.93
N VAL A 13 5.23 -4.67 -7.12
CA VAL A 13 4.77 -4.73 -5.72
C VAL A 13 5.37 -3.56 -4.93
N GLN A 14 6.65 -3.26 -5.15
CA GLN A 14 7.34 -2.13 -4.51
C GLN A 14 6.70 -0.80 -4.93
N LYS A 15 6.48 -0.59 -6.23
CA LYS A 15 5.78 0.60 -6.74
C LYS A 15 4.39 0.77 -6.14
N ARG A 16 3.66 -0.34 -5.92
CA ARG A 16 2.34 -0.29 -5.25
C ARG A 16 2.48 0.10 -3.77
N ALA A 17 3.43 -0.47 -3.04
CA ALA A 17 3.72 -0.10 -1.65
C ALA A 17 4.06 1.40 -1.53
N GLU A 18 4.94 1.91 -2.39
CA GLU A 18 5.31 3.32 -2.46
C GLU A 18 4.12 4.23 -2.77
N ARG A 19 3.27 3.83 -3.72
CA ARG A 19 2.04 4.57 -4.04
C ARG A 19 1.10 4.69 -2.85
N HIS A 20 0.93 3.62 -2.08
CA HIS A 20 0.12 3.64 -0.86
C HIS A 20 0.76 4.51 0.24
N ARG A 21 2.09 4.51 0.39
CA ARG A 21 2.79 5.45 1.28
C ARG A 21 2.57 6.90 0.88
N ALA A 22 2.74 7.23 -0.39
CA ALA A 22 2.51 8.58 -0.90
C ALA A 22 1.06 9.03 -0.65
N ARG A 23 0.09 8.13 -0.87
CA ARG A 23 -1.32 8.38 -0.56
C ARG A 23 -1.56 8.58 0.93
N ALA A 24 -0.95 7.77 1.80
CA ALA A 24 -1.06 7.94 3.24
C ALA A 24 -0.62 9.35 3.67
N VAL A 25 0.54 9.81 3.19
CA VAL A 25 1.04 11.17 3.46
C VAL A 25 0.08 12.24 2.91
N ALA A 26 -0.49 12.04 1.73
CA ALA A 26 -1.49 12.94 1.18
C ALA A 26 -2.77 13.03 2.05
N GLN A 27 -3.18 11.93 2.71
CA GLN A 27 -4.32 11.95 3.64
C GLN A 27 -4.09 12.85 4.85
N LEU A 28 -2.84 12.98 5.32
CA LEU A 28 -2.50 13.89 6.42
C LEU A 28 -2.71 15.37 6.05
N LYS A 29 -2.63 15.71 4.76
CA LYS A 29 -2.84 17.07 4.24
C LYS A 29 -4.31 17.37 3.89
N SER A 30 -5.20 16.38 3.97
CA SER A 30 -6.61 16.57 3.59
C SER A 30 -7.38 17.48 4.58
N LYS A 31 -8.37 18.23 4.07
CA LYS A 31 -9.27 19.04 4.89
C LYS A 31 -10.36 18.15 5.50
N SER A 32 -10.01 17.41 6.55
CA SER A 32 -10.91 16.54 7.31
C SER A 32 -10.48 16.54 8.78
N SER A 33 -11.34 16.05 9.68
CA SER A 33 -11.00 15.96 11.11
C SER A 33 -9.76 15.10 11.34
N LEU A 34 -9.03 15.36 12.43
CA LEU A 34 -7.83 14.61 12.79
C LEU A 34 -8.10 13.10 12.88
N LYS A 35 -9.25 12.72 13.47
CA LYS A 35 -9.70 11.32 13.56
C LYS A 35 -9.82 10.67 12.18
N VAL A 36 -10.45 11.35 11.23
CA VAL A 36 -10.64 10.84 9.85
C VAL A 36 -9.30 10.75 9.12
N ARG A 37 -8.45 11.78 9.22
CA ARG A 37 -7.11 11.76 8.60
C ARG A 37 -6.26 10.61 9.10
N ARG A 38 -6.21 10.40 10.42
CA ARG A 38 -5.45 9.32 11.04
C ARG A 38 -5.97 7.95 10.62
N HIS A 39 -7.29 7.78 10.56
CA HIS A 39 -7.90 6.53 10.09
C HIS A 39 -7.52 6.22 8.64
N ARG A 40 -7.64 7.20 7.73
CA ARG A 40 -7.26 7.04 6.33
C ARG A 40 -5.76 6.79 6.14
N TYR A 41 -4.91 7.52 6.87
CA TYR A 41 -3.47 7.28 6.90
C TYR A 41 -3.15 5.84 7.31
N ASN A 42 -3.72 5.37 8.42
CA ASN A 42 -3.51 4.01 8.91
C ASN A 42 -4.00 2.96 7.90
N SER A 43 -5.14 3.19 7.26
CA SER A 43 -5.67 2.29 6.23
C SER A 43 -4.74 2.19 5.01
N GLU A 44 -4.17 3.30 4.55
CA GLU A 44 -3.22 3.30 3.43
C GLU A 44 -1.87 2.68 3.83
N MET A 45 -1.39 2.96 5.04
CA MET A 45 -0.17 2.33 5.56
C MET A 45 -0.33 0.82 5.77
N ALA A 46 -1.51 0.34 6.18
CA ALA A 46 -1.78 -1.09 6.29
C ALA A 46 -1.68 -1.79 4.92
N ARG A 47 -2.21 -1.14 3.86
CA ARG A 47 -2.06 -1.63 2.48
C ARG A 47 -0.61 -1.62 2.02
N ALA A 48 0.14 -0.56 2.34
CA ALA A 48 1.57 -0.50 2.02
C ALA A 48 2.33 -1.65 2.67
N ARG A 49 2.15 -1.86 3.98
CA ARG A 49 2.77 -2.96 4.73
C ARG A 49 2.41 -4.33 4.19
N PHE A 50 1.17 -4.52 3.72
CA PHE A 50 0.76 -5.76 3.05
C PHE A 50 1.62 -6.03 1.81
N PHE A 51 1.78 -5.03 0.92
CA PHE A 51 2.64 -5.18 -0.26
C PHE A 51 4.11 -5.39 0.11
N GLU A 52 4.59 -4.76 1.18
CA GLU A 52 5.94 -5.02 1.68
C GLU A 52 6.11 -6.44 2.25
N SER A 53 5.09 -6.96 2.93
CA SER A 53 5.12 -8.33 3.44
C SER A 53 5.09 -9.38 2.32
N LEU A 54 4.45 -9.07 1.19
CA LEU A 54 4.50 -9.89 -0.02
C LEU A 54 5.89 -9.89 -0.65
N LEU A 55 6.64 -8.79 -0.55
CA LEU A 55 8.03 -8.70 -1.04
C LEU A 55 9.02 -9.43 -0.15
N ALA A 56 8.80 -9.41 1.17
CA ALA A 56 9.65 -10.09 2.13
C ALA A 56 9.54 -11.63 2.08
N GLY A 57 8.82 -12.19 1.11
CA GLY A 57 8.67 -13.64 0.93
C GLY A 57 7.53 -14.25 1.73
N GLY A 58 6.60 -13.44 2.24
CA GLY A 58 5.56 -13.91 3.16
C GLY A 58 6.18 -14.21 4.51
N ALA A 59 5.87 -13.38 5.51
CA ALA A 59 6.09 -13.77 6.89
C ALA A 59 5.24 -15.03 7.16
N GLN A 60 5.88 -16.20 7.10
CA GLN A 60 5.49 -17.43 7.79
C GLN A 60 6.43 -17.58 8.98
#